data_AF-A0AAN9VN47-F1
#
_entry.id   AF-A0AAN9VN47-F1
#
_cell.length_a   1.000
_cell.length_b   1.000
_cell.length_c   1.000
_cell.angle_alpha   90.00
_cell.angle_beta   90.00
_cell.angle_gamma   90.00
#
_symmetry.space_group_name_H-M   'P 1'
#
loop_
_entity.id
_entity.type
_entity.pdbx_description
1 polymer ?
#
loop_
_entity_poly.entity_id
_entity_poly.type
_entity_poly.pdbx_seq_one_letter_code
_entity_poly.pdbx_strand_id
1 'polypeptide(L)'
;MEAAREPAATLPDAGDATSATAAVPDAHESAAAVEDGLSLGLGAAESGPGADEALPPPPPTDAPDARAHSPLPPPHSPAPAPAPAPAPAPAVLAPPPLAKLDKKDKRSHYEEERERGDAGEWACGRWFEYALVVALAALLLLAALVLALFWALYYRQGFAWSDAPQRQFNLHPVLMVAGFVTFSGFSALLFRVCRCCRRLHVKLFHMVLHALAIPCVVVGFWAALDWHELQQPPLPHFHSLHSWLGLVTMGLFALQFVVGFFSFLVLLCCEGATAAFRAALVPVHAAFGITTFMLAIATCLTGLSHKAYELYGAFYPTSWSEEGIIINALAMVLVALGILVSYTVRREGSRGEGKTFLSERL
;
A
#
# COMPACT_ATOMS: atom_id res chain seq x y z
N MET A 1 70.65 30.74 31.32
CA MET A 1 70.47 31.71 32.43
C MET A 1 70.02 33.00 31.79
N GLU A 2 68.86 33.59 32.03
CA GLU A 2 67.72 33.31 32.91
C GLU A 2 66.55 34.13 32.34
N ALA A 3 65.34 33.60 32.45
CA ALA A 3 64.13 34.13 31.82
C ALA A 3 63.36 35.09 32.75
N ALA A 4 62.55 35.99 32.18
CA ALA A 4 61.08 35.90 32.21
C ALA A 4 60.32 37.25 32.31
N ARG A 5 59.19 37.26 31.58
CA ARG A 5 57.89 37.92 31.80
C ARG A 5 57.66 39.38 31.36
N GLU A 6 56.89 39.50 30.29
CA GLU A 6 56.09 40.68 29.90
C GLU A 6 54.69 40.65 30.55
N PRO A 7 54.03 41.81 30.75
CA PRO A 7 52.61 41.90 31.04
C PRO A 7 51.74 42.50 29.92
N ALA A 8 50.48 42.05 29.96
CA ALA A 8 49.27 42.39 29.22
C ALA A 8 49.06 43.82 28.69
N ALA A 9 48.44 43.88 27.50
CA ALA A 9 47.81 45.07 26.92
C ALA A 9 46.27 44.99 27.02
N THR A 10 45.66 46.16 27.18
CA THR A 10 44.25 46.43 27.51
C THR A 10 43.53 47.24 26.40
N LEU A 11 42.18 47.18 26.43
CA LEU A 11 41.14 48.10 25.91
C LEU A 11 40.62 47.91 24.45
N PRO A 12 39.41 48.40 24.06
CA PRO A 12 38.45 49.25 24.80
C PRO A 12 36.95 48.87 24.77
N ASP A 13 36.25 49.65 25.60
CA ASP A 13 34.86 50.13 25.68
C ASP A 13 34.05 50.33 24.37
N ALA A 14 32.73 50.12 24.44
CA ALA A 14 31.74 50.72 23.55
C ALA A 14 30.34 50.68 24.22
N GLY A 15 29.86 51.87 24.59
CA GLY A 15 28.53 52.10 25.14
C GLY A 15 27.40 52.23 24.10
N ASP A 16 26.19 52.12 24.65
CA ASP A 16 24.88 52.70 24.28
C ASP A 16 24.46 52.88 22.82
N ALA A 17 23.36 52.20 22.46
CA ALA A 17 22.17 52.85 21.90
C ALA A 17 20.90 52.00 22.11
N THR A 18 19.88 52.70 22.57
CA THR A 18 18.54 52.31 23.04
C THR A 18 17.52 51.85 21.99
N SER A 19 16.55 51.07 22.47
CA SER A 19 15.11 51.07 22.11
C SER A 19 14.63 50.45 20.79
N ALA A 20 13.99 49.28 20.88
CA ALA A 20 12.57 49.12 20.51
C ALA A 20 12.09 47.69 20.85
N THR A 21 11.23 47.61 21.86
CA THR A 21 10.48 46.45 22.33
C THR A 21 9.32 46.11 21.39
N ALA A 22 9.17 44.84 21.02
CA ALA A 22 7.90 44.26 20.56
C ALA A 22 7.67 42.93 21.29
N ALA A 23 6.64 42.92 22.13
CA ALA A 23 6.26 41.84 23.03
C ALA A 23 5.50 40.72 22.31
N VAL A 24 5.74 39.49 22.76
CA VAL A 24 4.96 38.27 22.46
C VAL A 24 4.13 37.97 23.72
N PRO A 25 2.80 37.77 23.65
CA PRO A 25 2.01 37.57 24.86
C PRO A 25 2.07 36.12 25.35
N ASP A 26 2.31 35.98 26.66
CA ASP A 26 2.16 34.76 27.45
C ASP A 26 0.68 34.35 27.58
N ALA A 27 0.40 33.07 27.36
CA ALA A 27 -0.91 32.46 27.58
C ALA A 27 -0.90 31.70 28.92
N HIS A 28 -1.17 32.43 30.00
CA HIS A 28 -1.48 31.87 31.32
C HIS A 28 -2.57 32.72 31.98
N GLU A 29 -3.83 32.52 31.61
CA GLU A 29 -5.01 32.82 32.46
C GLU A 29 -6.31 32.49 31.69
N SER A 30 -6.96 31.37 32.00
CA SER A 30 -8.44 31.27 32.09
C SER A 30 -8.84 29.83 32.47
N ALA A 31 -8.81 29.52 33.76
CA ALA A 31 -9.46 28.33 34.29
C ALA A 31 -10.01 28.65 35.69
N ALA A 32 -11.11 29.39 35.72
CA ALA A 32 -11.97 29.51 36.90
C ALA A 32 -13.39 29.91 36.45
N ALA A 33 -14.38 29.26 37.07
CA ALA A 33 -15.83 29.41 36.92
C ALA A 33 -16.42 28.77 35.65
N VAL A 34 -17.11 27.64 35.78
CA VAL A 34 -18.50 27.52 36.26
C VAL A 34 -18.76 26.04 36.55
N GLU A 35 -18.81 25.68 37.83
CA GLU A 35 -19.64 24.56 38.30
C GLU A 35 -20.99 25.15 38.69
N ASP A 36 -22.08 24.61 38.17
CA ASP A 36 -23.32 24.33 38.91
C ASP A 36 -24.36 23.66 38.01
N GLY A 37 -25.00 22.60 38.51
CA GLY A 37 -26.31 22.16 38.02
C GLY A 37 -26.43 20.71 37.54
N LEU A 38 -26.17 19.75 38.41
CA LEU A 38 -26.64 18.37 38.29
C LEU A 38 -28.05 18.26 38.89
N SER A 39 -29.08 17.88 38.12
CA SER A 39 -30.26 17.19 38.70
C SER A 39 -31.07 16.37 37.68
N LEU A 40 -31.24 15.11 38.11
CA LEU A 40 -32.08 14.01 37.63
C LEU A 40 -33.55 14.34 37.34
N GLY A 41 -34.16 13.55 36.44
CA GLY A 41 -35.63 13.44 36.36
C GLY A 41 -36.14 12.44 35.32
N LEU A 42 -36.33 11.19 35.75
CA LEU A 42 -37.03 10.11 35.05
C LEU A 42 -38.56 10.25 35.29
N GLY A 43 -39.42 10.08 34.28
CA GLY A 43 -40.81 9.67 34.53
C GLY A 43 -41.93 10.20 33.61
N ALA A 44 -42.54 9.25 32.90
CA ALA A 44 -43.98 9.06 32.68
C ALA A 44 -44.78 9.96 31.70
N ALA A 45 -45.86 9.34 31.22
CA ALA A 45 -46.58 9.55 29.96
C ALA A 45 -47.93 10.28 30.10
N GLU A 46 -48.65 10.34 28.96
CA GLU A 46 -50.02 10.85 28.72
C GLU A 46 -50.10 12.39 28.57
N SER A 47 -50.76 13.02 27.59
CA SER A 47 -51.91 12.70 26.72
C SER A 47 -51.96 13.74 25.56
N GLY A 48 -52.53 13.40 24.39
CA GLY A 48 -52.71 14.32 23.23
C GLY A 48 -53.87 15.34 23.39
N PRO A 49 -54.39 16.02 22.34
CA PRO A 49 -54.04 15.98 20.91
C PRO A 49 -53.88 17.38 20.23
N GLY A 50 -53.39 17.42 18.98
CA GLY A 50 -53.83 18.42 17.99
C GLY A 50 -52.76 19.28 17.31
N ALA A 51 -52.97 19.46 16.00
CA ALA A 51 -52.36 20.40 15.05
C ALA A 51 -51.02 19.99 14.38
N ASP A 52 -51.18 19.37 13.20
CA ASP A 52 -50.21 19.38 12.10
C ASP A 52 -49.85 20.83 11.72
N GLU A 53 -48.56 21.18 11.78
CA GLU A 53 -48.03 22.36 11.10
C GLU A 53 -46.86 21.93 10.20
N ALA A 54 -47.16 21.78 8.92
CA ALA A 54 -46.21 21.44 7.87
C ALA A 54 -45.46 22.70 7.40
N LEU A 55 -44.14 22.59 7.35
CA LEU A 55 -43.19 23.59 6.85
C LEU A 55 -43.41 23.93 5.36
N PRO A 56 -43.31 25.20 4.91
CA PRO A 56 -43.51 25.57 3.51
C PRO A 56 -42.32 25.20 2.59
N PRO A 57 -42.56 24.90 1.29
CA PRO A 57 -41.51 24.51 0.34
C PRO A 57 -40.75 25.71 -0.27
N PRO A 58 -39.51 25.51 -0.75
CA PRO A 58 -38.73 26.54 -1.45
C PRO A 58 -39.17 26.74 -2.93
N PRO A 59 -38.83 27.89 -3.55
CA PRO A 59 -39.36 28.31 -4.86
C PRO A 59 -38.72 27.59 -6.07
N PRO A 60 -39.40 27.59 -7.24
CA PRO A 60 -39.02 26.79 -8.41
C PRO A 60 -37.88 27.40 -9.23
N THR A 61 -37.02 26.53 -9.76
CA THR A 61 -36.02 26.81 -10.79
C THR A 61 -36.62 26.61 -12.19
N ASP A 62 -36.49 27.63 -13.04
CA ASP A 62 -36.87 27.60 -14.45
C ASP A 62 -36.07 26.55 -15.25
N ALA A 63 -36.79 25.64 -15.93
CA ALA A 63 -36.26 24.77 -16.98
C ALA A 63 -36.97 25.10 -18.31
N PRO A 64 -36.26 25.24 -19.43
CA PRO A 64 -36.88 25.62 -20.70
C PRO A 64 -37.60 24.45 -21.40
N ASP A 65 -38.70 24.82 -22.05
CA ASP A 65 -39.62 24.01 -22.86
C ASP A 65 -38.95 23.03 -23.84
N ALA A 66 -39.30 21.74 -23.70
CA ALA A 66 -39.11 20.74 -24.74
C ALA A 66 -40.38 20.65 -25.60
N ARG A 67 -40.37 21.30 -26.77
CA ARG A 67 -41.37 21.07 -27.84
C ARG A 67 -40.86 20.06 -28.85
N ALA A 68 -41.72 19.07 -29.11
CA ALA A 68 -41.53 17.95 -30.01
C ALA A 68 -41.48 18.37 -31.49
N HIS A 69 -40.52 17.82 -32.24
CA HIS A 69 -40.60 17.61 -33.70
C HIS A 69 -39.74 16.41 -34.13
N SER A 70 -40.38 15.40 -34.71
CA SER A 70 -39.82 14.42 -35.65
C SER A 70 -40.69 14.47 -36.92
N PRO A 71 -40.29 14.00 -38.13
CA PRO A 71 -38.98 13.52 -38.63
C PRO A 71 -38.60 14.10 -40.03
N LEU A 72 -37.39 13.84 -40.53
CA LEU A 72 -37.09 13.72 -41.99
C LEU A 72 -35.80 12.88 -42.20
N PRO A 73 -35.79 11.94 -43.17
CA PRO A 73 -34.62 11.11 -43.49
C PRO A 73 -33.53 11.88 -44.26
N PRO A 74 -32.25 11.48 -44.14
CA PRO A 74 -31.14 12.15 -44.83
C PRO A 74 -31.08 11.82 -46.34
N PRO A 75 -30.57 12.74 -47.18
CA PRO A 75 -30.49 12.57 -48.62
C PRO A 75 -29.42 11.54 -49.04
N HIS A 76 -29.72 10.83 -50.13
CA HIS A 76 -28.82 9.89 -50.81
C HIS A 76 -27.50 10.56 -51.20
N SER A 77 -26.39 10.01 -50.69
CA SER A 77 -25.04 10.38 -51.13
C SER A 77 -24.68 9.63 -52.43
N PRO A 78 -24.03 10.29 -53.41
CA PRO A 78 -23.64 9.67 -54.67
C PRO A 78 -22.53 8.61 -54.48
N ALA A 79 -22.55 7.60 -55.34
CA ALA A 79 -21.66 6.44 -55.29
C ALA A 79 -20.16 6.80 -55.36
N PRO A 80 -19.28 6.09 -54.64
CA PRO A 80 -17.84 6.29 -54.70
C PRO A 80 -17.25 5.81 -56.05
N ALA A 81 -16.30 6.60 -56.58
CA ALA A 81 -15.52 6.29 -57.78
C ALA A 81 -14.62 5.04 -57.59
N PRO A 82 -14.28 4.32 -58.68
CA PRO A 82 -13.48 3.09 -58.62
C PRO A 82 -12.02 3.33 -58.20
N ALA A 83 -11.49 2.37 -57.45
CA ALA A 83 -10.24 2.41 -56.68
C ALA A 83 -8.94 2.58 -57.51
N PRO A 84 -7.89 3.22 -56.95
CA PRO A 84 -6.53 3.01 -57.43
C PRO A 84 -6.03 1.60 -57.04
N ALA A 85 -5.35 0.93 -57.98
CA ALA A 85 -4.85 -0.42 -57.81
C ALA A 85 -3.89 -0.55 -56.60
N PRO A 86 -3.93 -1.67 -55.85
CA PRO A 86 -2.96 -1.90 -54.79
C PRO A 86 -1.55 -2.03 -55.37
N ALA A 87 -0.59 -1.36 -54.75
CA ALA A 87 0.83 -1.53 -55.02
C ALA A 87 1.23 -3.01 -54.91
N PRO A 88 2.16 -3.51 -55.74
CA PRO A 88 2.60 -4.90 -55.65
C PRO A 88 3.17 -5.16 -54.26
N ALA A 89 2.64 -6.19 -53.60
CA ALA A 89 3.15 -6.68 -52.33
C ALA A 89 4.67 -6.96 -52.48
N PRO A 90 5.50 -6.64 -51.47
CA PRO A 90 6.90 -7.04 -51.49
C PRO A 90 6.95 -8.54 -51.71
N ALA A 91 7.81 -8.99 -52.63
CA ALA A 91 8.01 -10.39 -52.93
C ALA A 91 8.35 -11.12 -51.62
N VAL A 92 7.36 -11.78 -51.04
CA VAL A 92 7.57 -12.78 -50.00
C VAL A 92 8.43 -13.82 -50.68
N LEU A 93 9.70 -13.85 -50.29
CA LEU A 93 10.65 -14.86 -50.73
C LEU A 93 10.00 -16.21 -50.40
N ALA A 94 9.49 -16.89 -51.43
CA ALA A 94 8.82 -18.16 -51.24
C ALA A 94 9.83 -19.11 -50.55
N PRO A 95 9.46 -19.74 -49.43
CA PRO A 95 10.36 -20.68 -48.77
C PRO A 95 10.70 -21.81 -49.75
N PRO A 96 11.92 -22.39 -49.65
CA PRO A 96 12.38 -23.41 -50.57
C PRO A 96 11.39 -24.57 -50.65
N PRO A 97 11.23 -25.24 -51.80
CA PRO A 97 10.19 -26.23 -51.96
C PRO A 97 10.45 -27.43 -51.04
N LEU A 98 9.63 -27.57 -50.00
CA LEU A 98 9.47 -28.81 -49.23
C LEU A 98 8.75 -29.83 -50.12
N ALA A 99 9.53 -30.44 -51.01
CA ALA A 99 9.13 -31.60 -51.75
C ALA A 99 8.97 -32.78 -50.76
N LYS A 100 7.75 -33.32 -50.70
CA LYS A 100 7.33 -34.56 -50.00
C LYS A 100 6.83 -34.45 -48.54
N LEU A 101 6.02 -33.45 -48.20
CA LEU A 101 5.16 -33.52 -47.01
C LEU A 101 3.69 -33.41 -47.42
N ASP A 102 2.82 -34.18 -46.76
CA ASP A 102 1.38 -34.20 -46.96
C ASP A 102 0.77 -32.80 -46.67
N LYS A 103 -0.34 -32.44 -47.31
CA LYS A 103 -0.99 -31.12 -47.17
C LYS A 103 -1.33 -30.79 -45.70
N LYS A 104 -1.63 -31.81 -44.89
CA LYS A 104 -1.90 -31.67 -43.45
C LYS A 104 -0.65 -31.28 -42.66
N ASP A 105 0.49 -31.92 -42.95
CA ASP A 105 1.77 -31.63 -42.29
C ASP A 105 2.34 -30.26 -42.69
N LYS A 106 2.08 -29.82 -43.94
CA LYS A 106 2.44 -28.46 -44.36
C LYS A 106 1.66 -27.41 -43.59
N ARG A 107 0.35 -27.61 -43.41
CA ARG A 107 -0.49 -26.67 -42.67
C ARG A 107 -0.10 -26.62 -41.19
N SER A 108 0.16 -27.77 -40.56
CA SER A 108 0.63 -27.80 -39.18
C SER A 108 1.99 -27.14 -39.01
N HIS A 109 2.92 -27.31 -39.95
CA HIS A 109 4.23 -26.65 -39.90
C HIS A 109 4.11 -25.12 -39.99
N TYR A 110 3.28 -24.59 -40.89
CA TYR A 110 3.06 -23.14 -40.96
C TYR A 110 2.31 -22.58 -39.75
N GLU A 111 1.36 -23.34 -39.19
CA GLU A 111 0.67 -22.98 -37.94
C GLU A 111 1.67 -23.01 -36.75
N GLU A 112 2.56 -23.99 -36.67
CA GLU A 112 3.58 -24.14 -35.62
C GLU A 112 4.69 -23.09 -35.73
N GLU A 113 5.14 -22.73 -36.94
CA GLU A 113 6.09 -21.63 -37.17
C GLU A 113 5.47 -20.26 -36.89
N ARG A 114 4.20 -20.06 -37.25
CA ARG A 114 3.46 -18.84 -36.93
C ARG A 114 3.22 -18.71 -35.42
N GLU A 115 2.81 -19.78 -34.75
CA GLU A 115 2.68 -19.84 -33.29
C GLU A 115 4.02 -19.66 -32.59
N ARG A 116 5.13 -20.17 -33.14
CA ARG A 116 6.48 -19.96 -32.62
C ARG A 116 6.97 -18.52 -32.80
N GLY A 117 6.63 -17.88 -33.92
CA GLY A 117 6.91 -16.46 -34.20
C GLY A 117 6.11 -15.54 -33.27
N ASP A 118 4.79 -15.73 -33.20
CA ASP A 118 3.92 -14.98 -32.28
C ASP A 118 4.27 -15.28 -30.81
N ALA A 119 4.60 -16.52 -30.43
CA ALA A 119 5.02 -16.82 -29.06
C ALA A 119 6.33 -16.09 -28.69
N GLY A 120 7.28 -15.91 -29.61
CA GLY A 120 8.54 -15.23 -29.35
C GLY A 120 8.40 -13.72 -29.12
N GLU A 121 7.66 -13.04 -29.99
CA GLU A 121 7.44 -11.58 -29.91
C GLU A 121 6.50 -11.21 -28.76
N TRP A 122 5.42 -11.96 -28.56
CA TRP A 122 4.46 -11.72 -27.48
C TRP A 122 4.97 -12.19 -26.11
N ALA A 123 5.87 -13.19 -26.05
CA ALA A 123 6.51 -13.58 -24.77
C ALA A 123 7.50 -12.53 -24.28
N CYS A 124 8.25 -11.86 -25.18
CA CYS A 124 9.20 -10.82 -24.80
C CYS A 124 8.50 -9.59 -24.21
N GLY A 125 7.47 -9.08 -24.88
CA GLY A 125 6.68 -7.93 -24.41
C GLY A 125 5.95 -8.20 -23.08
N ARG A 126 5.34 -9.38 -22.93
CA ARG A 126 4.64 -9.77 -21.69
C ARG A 126 5.58 -9.99 -20.51
N TRP A 127 6.81 -10.43 -20.75
CA TRP A 127 7.82 -10.59 -19.70
C TRP A 127 8.38 -9.23 -19.26
N PHE A 128 8.65 -8.33 -20.22
CA PHE A 128 9.11 -6.97 -19.93
C PHE A 128 8.08 -6.20 -19.09
N GLU A 129 6.80 -6.24 -19.49
CA GLU A 129 5.69 -5.66 -18.72
C GLU A 129 5.66 -6.21 -17.30
N TYR A 130 5.75 -7.54 -17.13
CA TYR A 130 5.76 -8.15 -15.80
C TYR A 130 6.96 -7.71 -14.95
N ALA A 131 8.14 -7.61 -15.55
CA ALA A 131 9.35 -7.14 -14.88
C ALA A 131 9.21 -5.69 -14.42
N LEU A 132 8.60 -4.82 -15.24
CA LEU A 132 8.30 -3.43 -14.87
C LEU A 132 7.36 -3.36 -13.67
N VAL A 133 6.30 -4.16 -13.63
CA VAL A 133 5.37 -4.18 -12.49
C VAL A 133 6.07 -4.62 -11.20
N VAL A 134 6.93 -5.64 -11.27
CA VAL A 134 7.70 -6.11 -10.11
C VAL A 134 8.72 -5.06 -9.66
N ALA A 135 9.40 -4.40 -10.59
CA ALA A 135 10.33 -3.32 -10.28
C ALA A 135 9.62 -2.12 -9.63
N LEU A 136 8.46 -1.72 -10.16
CA LEU A 136 7.63 -0.67 -9.58
C LEU A 136 7.17 -1.03 -8.16
N ALA A 137 6.70 -2.25 -7.94
CA ALA A 137 6.32 -2.72 -6.60
C ALA A 137 7.52 -2.66 -5.62
N ALA A 138 8.70 -3.11 -6.04
CA ALA A 138 9.92 -3.04 -5.24
C ALA A 138 10.32 -1.60 -4.90
N LEU A 139 10.24 -0.68 -5.85
CA LEU A 139 10.50 0.75 -5.63
C LEU A 139 9.51 1.35 -4.64
N LEU A 140 8.22 1.03 -4.77
CA LEU A 140 7.19 1.54 -3.86
C LEU A 140 7.33 0.97 -2.44
N LEU A 141 7.83 -0.27 -2.26
CA LEU A 141 8.11 -0.84 -0.94
C LEU A 141 9.19 -0.05 -0.19
N LEU A 142 10.21 0.42 -0.92
CA LEU A 142 11.23 1.32 -0.37
C LEU A 142 10.67 2.72 -0.15
N ALA A 143 9.91 3.25 -1.10
CA ALA A 143 9.30 4.57 -0.99
C ALA A 143 8.38 4.68 0.22
N ALA A 144 7.58 3.64 0.52
CA ALA A 144 6.73 3.59 1.72
C ALA A 144 7.55 3.73 3.00
N LEU A 145 8.65 2.98 3.13
CA LEU A 145 9.53 3.06 4.29
C LEU A 145 10.22 4.43 4.40
N VAL A 146 10.72 4.95 3.28
CA VAL A 146 11.37 6.27 3.24
C VAL A 146 10.40 7.38 3.60
N LEU A 147 9.16 7.36 3.09
CA LEU A 147 8.13 8.33 3.46
C LEU A 147 7.77 8.24 4.95
N ALA A 148 7.61 7.02 5.49
CA ALA A 148 7.32 6.84 6.91
C ALA A 148 8.46 7.37 7.80
N LEU A 149 9.71 7.09 7.43
CA LEU A 149 10.89 7.63 8.10
C LEU A 149 10.99 9.15 7.98
N PHE A 150 10.80 9.69 6.78
CA PHE A 150 10.81 11.13 6.54
C PHE A 150 9.74 11.82 7.38
N TRP A 151 8.52 11.29 7.41
CA TRP A 151 7.46 11.82 8.25
C TRP A 151 7.85 11.83 9.74
N ALA A 152 8.31 10.71 10.27
CA ALA A 152 8.71 10.59 11.67
C ALA A 152 9.89 11.52 12.04
N LEU A 153 10.92 11.58 11.20
CA LEU A 153 12.13 12.35 11.48
C LEU A 153 11.93 13.84 11.30
N TYR A 154 11.28 14.26 10.20
CA TYR A 154 11.14 15.66 9.84
C TYR A 154 9.99 16.34 10.59
N TYR A 155 8.79 15.75 10.58
CA TYR A 155 7.60 16.37 11.17
C TYR A 155 7.39 15.97 12.63
N ARG A 156 7.77 14.75 13.02
CA ARG A 156 7.47 14.21 14.36
C ARG A 156 8.63 14.24 15.34
N GLN A 157 9.73 14.95 15.02
CA GLN A 157 10.89 15.14 15.88
C GLN A 157 11.65 13.84 16.23
N GLY A 158 11.56 12.83 15.35
CA GLY A 158 12.32 11.59 15.46
C GLY A 158 11.78 10.60 16.50
N PHE A 159 12.69 9.85 17.14
CA PHE A 159 12.36 8.72 17.99
C PHE A 159 12.85 8.93 19.43
N ALA A 160 12.10 8.40 20.38
CA ALA A 160 12.52 8.27 21.77
C ALA A 160 11.92 6.99 22.37
N TRP A 161 12.15 6.77 23.65
CA TRP A 161 11.44 5.77 24.44
C TRP A 161 10.55 6.49 25.46
N SER A 162 10.38 5.92 26.66
CA SER A 162 9.50 6.39 27.74
C SER A 162 9.68 7.85 28.15
N ASP A 163 10.86 8.45 27.97
CA ASP A 163 11.14 9.84 28.36
C ASP A 163 10.40 10.88 27.50
N ALA A 164 9.97 10.51 26.30
CA ALA A 164 9.20 11.37 25.42
C ALA A 164 8.11 10.55 24.68
N PRO A 165 6.95 10.34 25.32
CA PRO A 165 5.92 9.42 24.82
C PRO A 165 5.51 9.70 23.36
N GLN A 166 5.35 10.97 22.97
CA GLN A 166 4.96 11.31 21.59
C GLN A 166 5.99 10.86 20.54
N ARG A 167 7.29 10.90 20.87
CA ARG A 167 8.36 10.42 19.99
C ARG A 167 8.52 8.90 20.03
N GLN A 168 8.17 8.28 21.15
CA GLN A 168 8.07 6.83 21.26
C GLN A 168 6.99 6.28 20.33
N PHE A 169 5.81 6.92 20.27
CA PHE A 169 4.75 6.48 19.37
C PHE A 169 5.19 6.48 17.90
N ASN A 170 6.10 7.35 17.48
CA ASN A 170 6.61 7.38 16.10
C ASN A 170 7.30 6.06 15.69
N LEU A 171 7.78 5.25 16.63
CA LEU A 171 8.29 3.91 16.35
C LEU A 171 7.19 2.99 15.78
N HIS A 172 5.94 3.15 16.23
CA HIS A 172 4.83 2.33 15.79
C HIS A 172 4.60 2.38 14.26
N PRO A 173 4.25 3.52 13.64
CA PRO A 173 3.98 3.55 12.21
C PRO A 173 5.21 3.17 11.37
N VAL A 174 6.42 3.58 11.77
CA VAL A 174 7.65 3.26 11.02
C VAL A 174 7.95 1.76 11.06
N LEU A 175 7.90 1.14 12.23
CA LEU A 175 8.21 -0.29 12.36
C LEU A 175 7.09 -1.18 11.80
N MET A 176 5.83 -0.73 11.85
CA MET A 176 4.72 -1.44 11.18
C MET A 176 4.87 -1.42 9.67
N VAL A 177 5.22 -0.27 9.07
CA VAL A 177 5.54 -0.18 7.64
C VAL A 177 6.77 -1.03 7.31
N ALA A 178 7.84 -0.95 8.10
CA ALA A 178 9.05 -1.75 7.86
C ALA A 178 8.78 -3.26 7.89
N GLY A 179 8.09 -3.76 8.92
CA GLY A 179 7.83 -5.18 9.12
C GLY A 179 6.73 -5.72 8.20
N PHE A 180 5.52 -5.21 8.33
CA PHE A 180 4.35 -5.76 7.64
C PHE A 180 4.25 -5.35 6.18
N VAL A 181 4.82 -4.21 5.79
CA VAL A 181 4.76 -3.76 4.39
C VAL A 181 6.07 -4.06 3.68
N THR A 182 7.19 -3.49 4.12
CA THR A 182 8.45 -3.56 3.37
C THR A 182 9.05 -4.97 3.37
N PHE A 183 9.38 -5.54 4.54
CA PHE A 183 9.98 -6.88 4.61
C PHE A 183 9.04 -7.96 4.09
N SER A 184 7.76 -7.91 4.50
CA SER A 184 6.77 -8.89 4.05
C SER A 184 6.45 -8.77 2.56
N GLY A 185 6.42 -7.55 2.01
CA GLY A 185 6.23 -7.30 0.57
C GLY A 185 7.41 -7.80 -0.26
N PHE A 186 8.65 -7.52 0.15
CA PHE A 186 9.85 -8.06 -0.51
C PHE A 186 9.87 -9.59 -0.46
N SER A 187 9.47 -10.16 0.68
CA SER A 187 9.34 -11.60 0.86
C SER A 187 8.34 -12.23 -0.13
N ALA A 188 7.21 -11.57 -0.36
CA ALA A 188 6.19 -12.02 -1.32
C ALA A 188 6.68 -11.93 -2.78
N LEU A 189 7.47 -10.90 -3.12
CA LEU A 189 8.03 -10.73 -4.47
C LEU A 189 9.21 -11.67 -4.76
N LEU A 190 9.86 -12.24 -3.74
CA LEU A 190 11.10 -12.98 -3.87
C LEU A 190 11.00 -14.18 -4.83
N PHE A 191 9.93 -14.97 -4.75
CA PHE A 191 9.68 -16.10 -5.67
C PHE A 191 9.45 -15.67 -7.12
N ARG A 192 9.21 -14.37 -7.36
CA ARG A 192 8.99 -13.80 -8.68
C ARG A 192 10.26 -13.24 -9.31
N VAL A 193 11.13 -12.66 -8.49
CA VAL A 193 12.42 -12.08 -8.90
C VAL A 193 13.49 -13.17 -9.04
N CYS A 194 13.64 -14.03 -8.04
CA CYS A 194 14.72 -15.02 -7.95
C CYS A 194 14.41 -16.32 -8.69
N ARG A 195 13.99 -16.24 -9.96
CA ARG A 195 13.57 -17.43 -10.76
C ARG A 195 14.73 -18.37 -11.10
N CYS A 196 15.95 -17.83 -11.20
CA CYS A 196 17.16 -18.58 -11.54
C CYS A 196 17.85 -19.18 -10.30
N CYS A 197 17.38 -18.87 -9.09
CA CYS A 197 17.98 -19.34 -7.85
C CYS A 197 17.45 -20.74 -7.47
N ARG A 198 18.28 -21.52 -6.78
CA ARG A 198 17.83 -22.80 -6.21
C ARG A 198 16.65 -22.56 -5.26
N ARG A 199 15.56 -23.31 -5.43
CA ARG A 199 14.30 -23.08 -4.71
C ARG A 199 14.44 -23.05 -3.18
N LEU A 200 15.35 -23.85 -2.61
CA LEU A 200 15.61 -23.83 -1.16
C LEU A 200 16.22 -22.49 -0.70
N HIS A 201 17.09 -21.85 -1.48
CA HIS A 201 17.61 -20.52 -1.11
C HIS A 201 16.48 -19.48 -1.11
N VAL A 202 15.60 -19.51 -2.11
CA VAL A 202 14.44 -18.61 -2.16
C VAL A 202 13.52 -18.80 -0.95
N LYS A 203 13.25 -20.06 -0.54
CA LYS A 203 12.51 -20.35 0.69
C LYS A 203 13.19 -19.81 1.95
N LEU A 204 14.51 -19.98 2.07
CA LEU A 204 15.26 -19.48 3.22
C LEU A 204 15.22 -17.95 3.28
N PHE A 205 15.46 -17.26 2.17
CA PHE A 205 15.37 -15.80 2.13
C PHE A 205 13.96 -15.28 2.42
N HIS A 206 12.92 -15.94 1.90
CA HIS A 206 11.52 -15.64 2.23
C HIS A 206 11.27 -15.74 3.74
N MET A 207 11.73 -16.82 4.37
CA MET A 207 11.64 -16.99 5.82
C MET A 207 12.46 -15.93 6.57
N VAL A 208 13.69 -15.61 6.14
CA VAL A 208 14.55 -14.60 6.80
C VAL A 208 13.87 -13.23 6.76
N LEU A 209 13.29 -12.83 5.63
CA LEU A 209 12.60 -11.54 5.53
C LEU A 209 11.39 -11.47 6.47
N HIS A 210 10.58 -12.52 6.56
CA HIS A 210 9.50 -12.55 7.57
C HIS A 210 10.03 -12.61 9.01
N ALA A 211 11.14 -13.29 9.26
CA ALA A 211 11.76 -13.31 10.58
C ALA A 211 12.29 -11.94 10.99
N LEU A 212 12.80 -11.13 10.05
CA LEU A 212 13.20 -9.74 10.28
C LEU A 212 12.00 -8.83 10.56
N ALA A 213 10.81 -9.15 10.03
CA ALA A 213 9.58 -8.40 10.33
C ALA A 213 9.10 -8.59 11.78
N ILE A 214 9.34 -9.76 12.39
CA ILE A 214 8.89 -10.08 13.76
C ILE A 214 9.36 -9.02 14.78
N PRO A 215 10.65 -8.71 14.95
CA PRO A 215 11.08 -7.71 15.93
C PRO A 215 10.53 -6.32 15.64
N CYS A 216 10.38 -5.93 14.36
CA CYS A 216 9.76 -4.66 14.00
C CYS A 216 8.30 -4.58 14.51
N VAL A 217 7.51 -5.61 14.23
CA VAL A 217 6.10 -5.67 14.66
C VAL A 217 5.99 -5.70 16.18
N VAL A 218 6.81 -6.50 16.86
CA VAL A 218 6.78 -6.60 18.33
C VAL A 218 7.11 -5.26 18.98
N VAL A 219 8.22 -4.62 18.58
CA VAL A 219 8.65 -3.33 19.16
C VAL A 219 7.67 -2.22 18.80
N GLY A 220 7.19 -2.17 17.55
CA GLY A 220 6.21 -1.16 17.13
C GLY A 220 4.87 -1.31 17.85
N PHE A 221 4.42 -2.54 18.12
CA PHE A 221 3.20 -2.79 18.87
C PHE A 221 3.36 -2.40 20.34
N TRP A 222 4.48 -2.80 20.95
CA TRP A 222 4.78 -2.44 22.33
C TRP A 222 4.87 -0.92 22.51
N ALA A 223 5.55 -0.20 21.61
CA ALA A 223 5.64 1.25 21.66
C ALA A 223 4.26 1.94 21.64
N ALA A 224 3.27 1.37 20.94
CA ALA A 224 1.91 1.89 20.93
C ALA A 224 1.15 1.61 22.24
N LEU A 225 1.31 0.42 22.82
CA LEU A 225 0.70 0.09 24.12
C LEU A 225 1.28 0.96 25.24
N ASP A 226 2.60 1.04 25.31
CA ASP A 226 3.29 1.81 26.34
C ASP A 226 2.97 3.31 26.21
N TRP A 227 2.86 3.84 24.97
CA TRP A 227 2.40 5.22 24.75
C TRP A 227 1.00 5.51 25.31
N HIS A 228 0.06 4.55 25.18
CA HIS A 228 -1.29 4.68 25.74
C HIS A 228 -1.26 4.76 27.27
N GLU A 229 -0.43 3.94 27.93
CA GLU A 229 -0.26 3.91 29.39
C GLU A 229 0.41 5.19 29.92
N LEU A 230 1.34 5.77 29.16
CA LEU A 230 2.08 6.98 29.51
C LEU A 230 1.28 8.28 29.29
N GLN A 231 0.07 8.23 28.71
CA GLN A 231 -0.79 9.43 28.61
C GLN A 231 -1.38 9.81 29.97
N GLN A 232 -1.74 11.09 30.13
CA GLN A 232 -2.42 11.59 31.33
C GLN A 232 -3.75 12.26 30.98
N PRO A 233 -4.90 11.65 31.31
CA PRO A 233 -5.05 10.29 31.86
C PRO A 233 -4.68 9.18 30.85
N PRO A 234 -4.43 7.94 31.30
CA PRO A 234 -4.13 6.82 30.41
C PRO A 234 -5.24 6.58 29.38
N LEU A 235 -4.86 6.31 28.13
CA LEU A 235 -5.81 6.07 27.05
C LEU A 235 -6.28 4.60 27.02
N PRO A 236 -7.58 4.32 26.82
CA PRO A 236 -8.06 2.94 26.74
C PRO A 236 -7.46 2.21 25.53
N HIS A 237 -7.02 0.98 25.74
CA HIS A 237 -6.52 0.13 24.66
C HIS A 237 -7.64 -0.45 23.80
N PHE A 238 -7.31 -0.84 22.57
CA PHE A 238 -8.13 -1.66 21.68
C PHE A 238 -9.56 -1.17 21.38
N HIS A 239 -9.81 0.13 21.47
CA HIS A 239 -11.14 0.72 21.22
C HIS A 239 -11.39 1.04 19.73
N SER A 240 -10.33 1.14 18.92
CA SER A 240 -10.42 1.59 17.52
C SER A 240 -10.48 0.43 16.52
N LEU A 241 -11.11 0.63 15.36
CA LEU A 241 -11.10 -0.34 14.26
C LEU A 241 -9.67 -0.72 13.83
N HIS A 242 -8.76 0.27 13.79
CA HIS A 242 -7.34 0.05 13.50
C HIS A 242 -6.73 -1.01 14.43
N SER A 243 -7.00 -0.93 15.73
CA SER A 243 -6.44 -1.86 16.71
C SER A 243 -6.97 -3.29 16.55
N TRP A 244 -8.26 -3.46 16.20
CA TRP A 244 -8.84 -4.78 15.93
C TRP A 244 -8.26 -5.40 14.65
N LEU A 245 -8.16 -4.61 13.57
CA LEU A 245 -7.51 -5.07 12.33
C LEU A 245 -6.03 -5.42 12.58
N GLY A 246 -5.34 -4.64 13.40
CA GLY A 246 -3.95 -4.90 13.82
C GLY A 246 -3.79 -6.22 14.55
N LEU A 247 -4.65 -6.50 15.54
CA LEU A 247 -4.61 -7.78 16.26
C LEU A 247 -4.85 -8.98 15.34
N VAL A 248 -5.84 -8.90 14.44
CA VAL A 248 -6.09 -9.97 13.46
C VAL A 248 -4.91 -10.13 12.50
N THR A 249 -4.31 -9.03 12.03
CA THR A 249 -3.11 -9.06 11.16
C THR A 249 -1.94 -9.72 11.86
N MET A 250 -1.63 -9.33 13.09
CA MET A 250 -0.55 -9.91 13.90
C MET A 250 -0.78 -11.41 14.14
N GLY A 251 -2.02 -11.80 14.49
CA GLY A 251 -2.38 -13.20 14.72
C GLY A 251 -2.24 -14.05 13.46
N LEU A 252 -2.77 -13.58 12.32
CA LEU A 252 -2.63 -14.27 11.03
C LEU A 252 -1.18 -14.34 10.58
N PHE A 253 -0.40 -13.28 10.77
CA PHE A 253 1.02 -13.27 10.44
C PHE A 253 1.81 -14.30 11.26
N ALA A 254 1.60 -14.34 12.59
CA ALA A 254 2.25 -15.31 13.45
C ALA A 254 1.86 -16.74 13.07
N LEU A 255 0.57 -16.99 12.82
CA LEU A 255 0.08 -18.30 12.37
C LEU A 255 0.72 -18.70 11.03
N GLN A 256 0.78 -17.80 10.05
CA GLN A 256 1.41 -18.06 8.76
C GLN A 256 2.90 -18.33 8.88
N PHE A 257 3.62 -17.60 9.75
CA PHE A 257 5.03 -17.83 9.99
C PHE A 257 5.27 -19.23 10.59
N VAL A 258 4.54 -19.61 11.63
CA VAL A 258 4.66 -20.91 12.28
C VAL A 258 4.30 -22.05 11.31
N VAL A 259 3.13 -21.99 10.68
CA VAL A 259 2.70 -23.00 9.71
C VAL A 259 3.66 -23.11 8.54
N GLY A 260 4.14 -21.97 8.01
CA GLY A 260 5.09 -21.95 6.91
C GLY A 260 6.45 -22.53 7.28
N PHE A 261 6.97 -22.19 8.46
CA PHE A 261 8.24 -22.72 8.98
C PHE A 261 8.20 -24.24 9.14
N PHE A 262 7.20 -24.77 9.83
CA PHE A 262 7.09 -26.22 10.02
C PHE A 262 6.81 -26.94 8.70
N SER A 263 5.86 -26.45 7.90
CA SER A 263 5.42 -27.16 6.69
C SER A 263 6.44 -27.10 5.54
N PHE A 264 7.12 -25.97 5.35
CA PHE A 264 7.96 -25.74 4.18
C PHE A 264 9.46 -25.68 4.47
N LEU A 265 9.88 -25.84 5.73
CA LEU A 265 11.29 -25.99 6.12
C LEU A 265 11.53 -27.27 6.93
N VAL A 266 10.85 -27.46 8.07
CA VAL A 266 11.10 -28.62 8.96
C VAL A 266 10.71 -29.94 8.29
N LEU A 267 9.52 -30.01 7.67
CA LEU A 267 9.05 -31.23 7.01
C LEU A 267 9.83 -31.58 5.73
N LEU A 268 10.77 -30.75 5.26
CA LEU A 268 11.66 -31.13 4.15
C LEU A 268 12.62 -32.25 4.57
N CYS A 269 12.94 -32.40 5.85
CA CYS A 269 13.75 -33.51 6.34
C CYS A 269 13.10 -34.89 6.08
N CYS A 270 11.76 -34.93 5.94
CA CYS A 270 10.97 -36.13 5.66
C CYS A 270 10.29 -36.01 4.29
N GLU A 271 11.11 -35.77 3.25
CA GLU A 271 10.65 -35.23 1.96
C GLU A 271 9.58 -36.10 1.28
N GLY A 272 9.73 -37.43 1.30
CA GLY A 272 8.80 -38.38 0.67
C GLY A 272 7.47 -38.53 1.41
N ALA A 273 7.49 -38.70 2.74
CA ALA A 273 6.29 -38.97 3.53
C ALA A 273 5.33 -37.77 3.61
N THR A 274 5.84 -36.54 3.48
CA THR A 274 5.05 -35.32 3.68
C THR A 274 4.81 -34.52 2.40
N ALA A 275 5.21 -35.04 1.23
CA ALA A 275 5.09 -34.34 -0.05
C ALA A 275 3.65 -33.95 -0.39
N ALA A 276 2.69 -34.89 -0.25
CA ALA A 276 1.28 -34.64 -0.54
C ALA A 276 0.68 -33.56 0.35
N PHE A 277 0.96 -33.63 1.66
CA PHE A 277 0.51 -32.64 2.64
C PHE A 277 1.07 -31.24 2.33
N ARG A 278 2.38 -31.13 2.06
CA ARG A 278 2.99 -29.84 1.68
C ARG A 278 2.37 -29.28 0.40
N ALA A 279 2.13 -30.13 -0.61
CA ALA A 279 1.52 -29.70 -1.87
C ALA A 279 0.11 -29.12 -1.65
N ALA A 280 -0.70 -29.76 -0.78
CA ALA A 280 -2.03 -29.26 -0.43
C ALA A 280 -1.99 -27.93 0.36
N LEU A 281 -0.94 -27.68 1.15
CA LEU A 281 -0.80 -26.45 1.93
C LEU A 281 -0.30 -25.24 1.14
N VAL A 282 0.39 -25.42 0.00
CA VAL A 282 0.89 -24.29 -0.81
C VAL A 282 -0.21 -23.28 -1.17
N PRO A 283 -1.36 -23.67 -1.75
CA PRO A 283 -2.41 -22.69 -2.11
C PRO A 283 -3.01 -22.02 -0.88
N VAL A 284 -3.15 -22.73 0.24
CA VAL A 284 -3.65 -22.18 1.51
C VAL A 284 -2.68 -21.11 2.04
N HIS A 285 -1.40 -21.44 2.14
CA HIS A 285 -0.36 -20.51 2.60
C HIS A 285 -0.26 -19.27 1.70
N ALA A 286 -0.31 -19.46 0.38
CA ALA A 286 -0.28 -18.34 -0.55
C ALA A 286 -1.52 -17.42 -0.42
N ALA A 287 -2.71 -17.99 -0.30
CA ALA A 287 -3.95 -17.22 -0.15
C ALA A 287 -3.96 -16.43 1.16
N PHE A 288 -3.69 -17.07 2.29
CA PHE A 288 -3.63 -16.39 3.58
C PHE A 288 -2.46 -15.39 3.67
N GLY A 289 -1.34 -15.66 2.99
CA GLY A 289 -0.23 -14.70 2.88
C GLY A 289 -0.65 -13.39 2.21
N ILE A 290 -1.36 -13.47 1.07
CA ILE A 290 -1.91 -12.29 0.39
C ILE A 290 -2.96 -11.60 1.26
N THR A 291 -3.88 -12.36 1.86
CA THR A 291 -4.91 -11.79 2.76
C THR A 291 -4.27 -11.05 3.94
N THR A 292 -3.23 -11.61 4.55
CA THR A 292 -2.50 -10.97 5.66
C THR A 292 -1.83 -9.69 5.21
N PHE A 293 -1.22 -9.68 4.02
CA PHE A 293 -0.63 -8.47 3.45
C PHE A 293 -1.68 -7.38 3.19
N MET A 294 -2.84 -7.74 2.63
CA MET A 294 -3.94 -6.78 2.42
C MET A 294 -4.51 -6.24 3.73
N LEU A 295 -4.60 -7.09 4.77
CA LEU A 295 -5.04 -6.67 6.09
C LEU A 295 -4.02 -5.73 6.75
N ALA A 296 -2.72 -5.95 6.56
CA ALA A 296 -1.68 -5.03 6.99
C ALA A 296 -1.80 -3.66 6.30
N ILE A 297 -2.06 -3.63 4.98
CA ILE A 297 -2.32 -2.37 4.27
C ILE A 297 -3.55 -1.67 4.86
N ALA A 298 -4.69 -2.37 5.01
CA ALA A 298 -5.90 -1.79 5.60
C ALA A 298 -5.68 -1.27 7.03
N THR A 299 -4.91 -2.00 7.84
CA THR A 299 -4.51 -1.59 9.20
C THR A 299 -3.67 -0.32 9.17
N CYS A 300 -2.68 -0.24 8.27
CA CYS A 300 -1.85 0.97 8.13
C CYS A 300 -2.69 2.17 7.68
N LEU A 301 -3.59 1.99 6.71
CA LEU A 301 -4.46 3.07 6.22
C LEU A 301 -5.35 3.61 7.33
N THR A 302 -6.03 2.73 8.08
CA THR A 302 -6.86 3.15 9.22
C THR A 302 -6.04 3.82 10.33
N GLY A 303 -4.80 3.38 10.57
CA GLY A 303 -3.89 3.99 11.54
C GLY A 303 -3.40 5.38 11.11
N LEU A 304 -3.01 5.54 9.84
CA LEU A 304 -2.63 6.83 9.27
C LEU A 304 -3.79 7.82 9.28
N SER A 305 -5.00 7.38 8.90
CA SER A 305 -6.19 8.22 8.98
C SER A 305 -6.49 8.65 10.42
N HIS A 306 -6.47 7.71 11.37
CA HIS A 306 -6.66 8.03 12.78
C HIS A 306 -5.64 9.05 13.27
N LYS A 307 -4.35 8.86 12.94
CA LYS A 307 -3.31 9.80 13.36
C LYS A 307 -3.46 11.16 12.69
N ALA A 308 -3.83 11.23 11.42
CA ALA A 308 -4.08 12.50 10.74
C ALA A 308 -5.21 13.30 11.44
N TYR A 309 -6.30 12.63 11.80
CA TYR A 309 -7.39 13.25 12.56
C TYR A 309 -6.98 13.66 13.97
N GLU A 310 -6.16 12.85 14.66
CA GLU A 310 -5.62 13.21 15.98
C GLU A 310 -4.74 14.48 15.92
N LEU A 311 -3.99 14.67 14.83
CA LEU A 311 -3.09 15.81 14.66
C LEU A 311 -3.80 17.10 14.26
N TYR A 312 -4.79 17.02 13.38
CA TYR A 312 -5.40 18.22 12.78
C TYR A 312 -6.88 18.42 13.14
N GLY A 313 -7.55 17.40 13.69
CA GLY A 313 -8.95 17.47 14.09
C GLY A 313 -9.86 18.06 13.00
N ALA A 314 -10.65 19.06 13.39
CA ALA A 314 -11.56 19.77 12.49
C ALA A 314 -10.86 20.59 11.39
N PHE A 315 -9.56 20.89 11.54
CA PHE A 315 -8.78 21.60 10.54
C PHE A 315 -8.22 20.68 9.45
N TYR A 316 -8.30 19.36 9.61
CA TYR A 316 -7.78 18.43 8.61
C TYR A 316 -8.34 18.65 7.19
N PRO A 317 -9.67 18.86 6.99
CA PRO A 317 -10.23 19.02 5.66
C PRO A 317 -9.86 20.35 4.97
N THR A 318 -9.44 21.36 5.75
CA THR A 318 -9.24 22.74 5.25
C THR A 318 -7.79 23.18 5.26
N SER A 319 -6.93 22.56 6.07
CA SER A 319 -5.56 23.02 6.33
C SER A 319 -4.58 22.77 5.19
N TRP A 320 -4.81 21.79 4.31
CA TRP A 320 -3.87 21.37 3.24
C TRP A 320 -2.40 21.34 3.72
N SER A 321 -2.17 20.90 4.96
CA SER A 321 -0.85 20.93 5.58
C SER A 321 0.14 20.05 4.81
N GLU A 322 1.39 20.49 4.70
CA GLU A 322 2.43 19.72 4.00
C GLU A 322 2.61 18.33 4.62
N GLU A 323 2.59 18.24 5.96
CA GLU A 323 2.61 16.96 6.67
C GLU A 323 1.38 16.10 6.36
N GLY A 324 0.18 16.68 6.28
CA GLY A 324 -1.04 15.97 5.88
C GLY A 324 -0.96 15.41 4.46
N ILE A 325 -0.37 16.17 3.52
CA ILE A 325 -0.10 15.69 2.15
C ILE A 325 0.85 14.50 2.17
N ILE A 326 1.90 14.54 2.99
CA ILE A 326 2.86 13.42 3.12
C ILE A 326 2.20 12.17 3.71
N ILE A 327 1.34 12.32 4.73
CA ILE A 327 0.57 11.19 5.30
C ILE A 327 -0.33 10.57 4.23
N ASN A 328 -1.06 11.38 3.45
CA ASN A 328 -1.90 10.90 2.37
C ASN A 328 -1.09 10.27 1.23
N ALA A 329 0.06 10.84 0.88
CA ALA A 329 0.95 10.26 -0.12
C ALA A 329 1.46 8.88 0.31
N LEU A 330 1.86 8.72 1.57
CA LEU A 330 2.21 7.42 2.14
C LEU A 330 1.04 6.44 2.02
N ALA A 331 -0.17 6.85 2.41
CA ALA A 331 -1.38 6.03 2.30
C ALA A 331 -1.63 5.58 0.84
N MET A 332 -1.50 6.47 -0.14
CA MET A 332 -1.67 6.14 -1.55
C MET A 332 -0.60 5.17 -2.08
N VAL A 333 0.65 5.31 -1.62
CA VAL A 333 1.71 4.33 -1.91
C VAL A 333 1.35 2.96 -1.34
N LEU A 334 0.81 2.89 -0.12
CA LEU A 334 0.36 1.62 0.48
C LEU A 334 -0.80 0.98 -0.29
N VAL A 335 -1.77 1.77 -0.77
CA VAL A 335 -2.86 1.27 -1.63
C VAL A 335 -2.29 0.68 -2.93
N ALA A 336 -1.39 1.43 -3.60
CA ALA A 336 -0.75 0.95 -4.82
C ALA A 336 0.03 -0.35 -4.59
N LEU A 337 0.72 -0.47 -3.46
CA LEU A 337 1.41 -1.71 -3.06
C LEU A 337 0.44 -2.88 -2.87
N GLY A 338 -0.70 -2.67 -2.20
CA GLY A 338 -1.74 -3.68 -2.05
C GLY A 338 -2.20 -4.24 -3.40
N ILE A 339 -2.40 -3.36 -4.39
CA ILE A 339 -2.80 -3.74 -5.75
C ILE A 339 -1.67 -4.48 -6.48
N LEU A 340 -0.47 -3.88 -6.55
CA LEU A 340 0.65 -4.38 -7.35
C LEU A 340 1.22 -5.69 -6.80
N VAL A 341 1.39 -5.81 -5.48
CA VAL A 341 1.86 -7.06 -4.85
C VAL A 341 0.81 -8.17 -5.05
N SER A 342 -0.46 -7.89 -4.80
CA SER A 342 -1.53 -8.88 -5.03
C SER A 342 -1.65 -9.30 -6.49
N TYR A 343 -1.44 -8.38 -7.44
CA TYR A 343 -1.42 -8.68 -8.86
C TYR A 343 -0.20 -9.55 -9.22
N THR A 344 1.00 -9.17 -8.80
CA THR A 344 2.25 -9.87 -9.15
C THR A 344 2.31 -11.28 -8.57
N VAL A 345 1.78 -11.50 -7.36
CA VAL A 345 1.72 -12.80 -6.70
C VAL A 345 0.65 -13.71 -7.30
N ARG A 346 -0.45 -13.16 -7.85
CA ARG A 346 -1.51 -13.96 -8.49
C ARG A 346 -1.28 -14.22 -9.98
N ARG A 347 -0.59 -13.32 -10.69
CA ARG A 347 -0.27 -13.54 -12.11
C ARG A 347 0.56 -14.80 -12.24
N GLU A 348 0.07 -15.80 -12.95
CA GLU A 348 0.91 -16.92 -13.37
C GLU A 348 2.01 -16.32 -14.26
N GLY A 349 3.25 -16.34 -13.78
CA GLY A 349 4.36 -15.87 -14.61
C GLY A 349 4.35 -16.75 -15.85
N SER A 350 4.24 -16.16 -17.03
CA SER A 350 4.18 -16.82 -18.33
C SER A 350 5.22 -17.94 -18.38
N ARG A 351 4.79 -19.13 -17.98
CA ARG A 351 5.52 -20.36 -18.26
C ARG A 351 5.26 -20.53 -19.75
N GLY A 352 6.31 -20.39 -20.55
CA GLY A 352 6.41 -21.20 -21.76
C GLY A 352 6.49 -22.68 -21.36
N GLU A 353 5.49 -23.18 -20.63
CA GLU A 353 5.23 -24.60 -20.51
C GLU A 353 4.37 -24.98 -21.70
N GLY A 354 5.01 -25.08 -22.85
CA GLY A 354 4.65 -26.12 -23.78
C GLY A 354 4.98 -27.47 -23.13
N LYS A 355 4.10 -27.96 -22.26
CA LYS A 355 3.98 -29.39 -21.94
C LYS A 355 2.51 -29.74 -21.69
N THR A 356 1.95 -30.35 -22.73
CA THR A 356 1.00 -31.48 -22.70
C THR A 356 -0.42 -31.24 -22.18
N PHE A 357 -1.27 -30.71 -23.07
CA PHE A 357 -2.65 -31.20 -23.20
C PHE A 357 -2.65 -32.41 -24.16
N LEU A 358 -2.17 -33.56 -23.71
CA LEU A 358 -2.39 -34.83 -24.42
C LEU A 358 -2.20 -36.03 -23.47
N SER A 359 -2.97 -36.06 -22.38
CA SER A 359 -3.43 -37.32 -21.77
C SER A 359 -4.52 -37.02 -20.75
N GLU A 360 -5.71 -36.70 -21.24
CA GLU A 360 -6.95 -36.89 -20.50
C GLU A 360 -7.93 -37.65 -21.39
N ARG A 361 -7.44 -38.80 -21.88
CA ARG A 361 -8.23 -39.95 -22.35
C ARG A 361 -7.33 -41.17 -22.24
N LEU A 362 -7.42 -41.85 -21.11
CA LEU A 362 -7.40 -43.31 -20.97
C LEU A 362 -8.01 -43.66 -19.62
#